data_AF-A0A222F6X0-F1
#
_entry.id   AF-A0A222F6X0-F1
#
_cell.length_a   1.000
_cell.length_b   1.000
_cell.length_c   1.000
_cell.angle_alpha   90.00
_cell.angle_beta   90.00
_cell.angle_gamma   90.00
#
_symmetry.space_group_name_H-M   'P 1'
#
loop_
_entity.id
_entity.type
_entity.pdbx_description
1 polymer ?
#
loop_
_entity_poly.entity_id
_entity_poly.type
_entity_poly.pdbx_seq_one_letter_code
_entity_poly.pdbx_strand_id
1 'polypeptide(L)'
;MQGDMRLGLVHEGSQVAELEYRWDDKQFTAVFVGNAPSLPHPAHPVVLLQKPIAAIQALKTETHVRPTDVFKDHQVSIEVEG
;
A
#
# COMPACT_ATOMS: atom_id res chain seq x y z
N MET A 1 -10.52 5.06 -16.25
CA MET A 1 -9.25 5.40 -15.59
C MET A 1 -8.67 4.12 -15.01
N GLN A 2 -7.51 3.68 -15.49
CA GLN A 2 -6.89 2.41 -15.09
C GLN A 2 -5.59 2.71 -14.35
N GLY A 3 -5.31 1.97 -13.28
CA GLY A 3 -4.04 2.07 -12.58
C GLY A 3 -3.74 0.84 -11.74
N ASP A 4 -2.46 0.66 -11.47
CA ASP A 4 -1.93 -0.37 -10.60
C ASP A 4 -0.88 0.23 -9.66
N MET A 5 -0.77 -0.36 -8.48
CA MET A 5 0.23 -0.01 -7.47
C MET A 5 0.66 -1.28 -6.75
N ARG A 6 1.97 -1.44 -6.55
CA ARG A 6 2.55 -2.54 -5.78
C ARG A 6 3.39 -1.98 -4.65
N LEU A 7 3.20 -2.54 -3.46
CA LEU A 7 3.96 -2.17 -2.27
C LEU A 7 4.64 -3.42 -1.71
N GLY A 8 5.97 -3.47 -1.79
CA GLY A 8 6.76 -4.53 -1.17
C GLY A 8 6.81 -4.34 0.34
N LEU A 9 6.60 -5.42 1.09
CA LEU A 9 6.85 -5.49 2.53
C LEU A 9 8.25 -6.09 2.72
N VAL A 10 9.19 -5.28 3.20
CA VAL A 10 10.60 -5.67 3.38
C VAL A 10 10.91 -5.81 4.87
N HIS A 11 11.58 -6.91 5.23
CA HIS A 11 12.14 -7.14 6.56
C HIS A 11 13.58 -7.61 6.44
N GLU A 12 14.48 -7.02 7.23
CA GLU A 12 15.92 -7.34 7.19
C GLU A 12 16.52 -7.31 5.77
N GLY A 13 16.07 -6.37 4.95
CA GLY A 13 16.52 -6.22 3.56
C GLY A 13 15.94 -7.24 2.57
N SER A 14 15.09 -8.16 3.02
CA SER A 14 14.41 -9.14 2.17
C SER A 14 12.92 -8.83 2.03
N GLN A 15 12.39 -8.88 0.81
CA GLN A 15 10.94 -8.77 0.60
C GLN A 15 10.26 -10.06 1.10
N VAL A 16 9.39 -9.92 2.09
CA VAL A 16 8.68 -11.04 2.74
C VAL A 16 7.22 -11.16 2.28
N ALA A 17 6.65 -10.10 1.73
CA ALA A 17 5.31 -10.07 1.15
C ALA A 17 5.15 -8.87 0.20
N GLU A 18 4.03 -8.81 -0.51
CA GLU A 18 3.65 -7.72 -1.40
C GLU A 18 2.16 -7.42 -1.27
N LEU A 19 1.80 -6.15 -1.43
CA LEU A 19 0.42 -5.71 -1.58
C LEU A 19 0.23 -5.22 -3.00
N GLU A 20 -0.70 -5.82 -3.71
CA GLU A 20 -1.11 -5.40 -5.05
C GLU A 20 -2.44 -4.68 -4.99
N TYR A 21 -2.50 -3.49 -5.56
CA TYR A 21 -3.73 -2.72 -5.76
C TYR A 21 -3.93 -2.51 -7.25
N ARG A 22 -5.15 -2.76 -7.73
CA ARG A 22 -5.54 -2.51 -9.12
C ARG A 22 -6.91 -1.86 -9.13
N TRP A 23 -7.10 -0.88 -10.00
CA TRP A 23 -8.39 -0.24 -10.16
C TRP A 23 -8.67 0.15 -11.60
N ASP A 24 -9.96 0.13 -11.92
CA ASP A 24 -10.53 0.72 -13.11
C ASP A 24 -11.83 1.46 -12.75
N ASP A 25 -12.60 1.89 -13.76
CA ASP A 25 -13.87 2.61 -13.54
C ASP A 25 -14.99 1.72 -12.96
N LYS A 26 -14.80 0.40 -12.92
CA LYS A 26 -15.79 -0.60 -12.50
C LYS A 26 -15.44 -1.26 -11.18
N GLN A 27 -14.16 -1.38 -10.86
CA GLN A 27 -13.71 -2.16 -9.70
C GLN A 27 -12.42 -1.64 -9.09
N PHE A 28 -12.27 -1.94 -7.80
CA PHE A 28 -11.03 -1.78 -7.04
C PHE A 28 -10.72 -3.13 -6.39
N THR A 29 -9.50 -3.64 -6.61
CA THR A 29 -9.04 -4.92 -6.10
C THR A 29 -7.76 -4.72 -5.31
N ALA A 30 -7.70 -5.31 -4.12
CA ALA A 30 -6.54 -5.31 -3.25
C ALA A 30 -6.18 -6.77 -2.88
N VAL A 31 -4.93 -7.16 -3.08
CA VAL A 31 -4.44 -8.52 -2.87
C VAL A 31 -3.19 -8.48 -1.98
N PHE A 32 -3.19 -9.31 -0.94
CA PHE A 32 -1.98 -9.62 -0.18
C PHE A 32 -1.32 -10.85 -0.80
N VAL A 33 -0.06 -10.73 -1.20
CA VAL A 33 0.75 -11.81 -1.75
C VAL A 33 1.86 -12.12 -0.74
N GLY A 34 1.75 -13.26 -0.06
CA GLY A 34 2.75 -13.68 0.93
C GLY A 34 2.17 -14.68 1.92
N ASN A 35 2.98 -15.06 2.91
CA ASN A 35 2.56 -15.93 4.01
C ASN A 35 2.48 -15.10 5.29
N ALA A 36 1.28 -14.63 5.64
CA ALA A 36 1.08 -13.73 6.79
C ALA A 36 1.62 -14.25 8.14
N PRO A 37 1.56 -15.57 8.45
CA PRO A 37 2.21 -16.16 9.62
C PRO A 37 3.74 -16.05 9.66
N SER A 38 4.41 -15.91 8.52
CA SER A 38 5.88 -15.75 8.44
C SER A 38 6.33 -14.29 8.48
N LEU A 39 5.40 -13.35 8.66
CA LEU A 39 5.75 -11.95 8.86
C LEU A 39 6.34 -11.75 10.27
N PRO A 40 7.27 -10.79 10.43
CA PRO A 40 7.91 -10.50 11.73
C PRO A 40 6.90 -10.12 12.81
N HIS A 41 5.83 -9.43 12.39
CA HIS A 41 4.68 -9.12 13.19
C HIS A 41 3.44 -9.72 12.53
N PRO A 42 2.84 -10.78 13.12
CA PRO A 42 1.61 -11.36 12.62
C PRO A 42 0.50 -10.32 12.64
N ALA A 43 0.01 -9.94 11.47
CA ALA A 43 -1.12 -9.05 11.32
C ALA A 43 -2.15 -9.69 10.38
N HIS A 44 -3.43 -9.46 10.64
CA HIS A 44 -4.48 -9.94 9.75
C HIS A 44 -4.29 -9.29 8.36
N PRO A 45 -4.33 -10.04 7.24
CA PRO A 45 -4.04 -9.52 5.91
C PRO A 45 -4.84 -8.26 5.53
N VAL A 46 -6.08 -8.16 6.00
CA VAL A 46 -6.92 -6.96 5.81
C VAL A 46 -6.32 -5.70 6.45
N VAL A 47 -5.70 -5.83 7.63
CA VAL A 47 -5.03 -4.70 8.31
C VAL A 47 -3.82 -4.25 7.49
N LEU A 48 -3.05 -5.20 6.94
CA LEU A 48 -1.92 -4.91 6.07
C LEU A 48 -2.35 -4.21 4.78
N LEU A 49 -3.51 -4.57 4.22
CA LEU A 49 -4.06 -3.93 3.02
C LEU A 49 -4.64 -2.53 3.28
N GLN A 50 -5.20 -2.29 4.46
CA GLN A 50 -5.85 -1.02 4.81
C GLN A 50 -4.86 0.08 5.19
N LYS A 51 -3.80 -0.26 5.93
CA LYS A 51 -2.82 0.72 6.43
C LYS A 51 -2.19 1.60 5.32
N PRO A 52 -1.77 1.06 4.17
CA PRO A 52 -1.20 1.88 3.10
C PRO A 52 -2.22 2.82 2.46
N ILE A 53 -3.47 2.38 2.28
CA ILE A 53 -4.54 3.25 1.77
C ILE A 53 -4.78 4.40 2.75
N ALA A 54 -4.82 4.11 4.06
CA ALA A 54 -4.97 5.15 5.08
C ALA A 54 -3.80 6.14 5.08
N ALA A 55 -2.56 5.66 4.95
CA ALA A 55 -1.38 6.51 4.85
C ALA A 55 -1.42 7.42 3.60
N ILE A 56 -1.77 6.87 2.43
CA ILE A 56 -1.94 7.63 1.19
C ILE A 56 -3.03 8.69 1.34
N GLN A 57 -4.16 8.36 1.97
CA GLN A 57 -5.22 9.32 2.22
C GLN A 57 -4.80 10.46 3.16
N ALA A 58 -3.98 10.16 4.17
CA ALA A 58 -3.45 11.18 5.08
C ALA A 58 -2.49 12.16 4.39
N LEU A 59 -1.82 11.75 3.31
CA LEU A 59 -0.94 12.60 2.50
C LEU A 59 -1.70 13.52 1.52
N LYS A 60 -3.04 13.42 1.45
CA LYS A 60 -3.83 14.28 0.56
C LYS A 60 -3.88 15.73 1.07
N THR A 61 -3.68 16.66 0.14
CA THR A 61 -4.01 18.08 0.32
C THR A 61 -5.31 18.40 -0.41
N GLU A 62 -5.83 19.62 -0.27
CA GLU A 62 -7.03 20.08 -0.98
C GLU A 62 -6.87 20.10 -2.50
N THR A 63 -5.64 20.17 -3.01
CA THR A 63 -5.34 20.14 -4.45
C THR A 63 -5.31 18.71 -5.02
N HIS A 64 -5.25 17.68 -4.16
CA HIS A 64 -5.25 16.28 -4.58
C HIS A 64 -6.68 15.77 -4.81
N VAL A 65 -7.11 15.75 -6.07
CA VAL A 65 -8.43 15.26 -6.45
C VAL A 65 -8.54 13.75 -6.20
N ARG A 66 -7.47 13.00 -6.49
CA ARG A 66 -7.38 11.53 -6.34
C ARG A 66 -6.39 11.13 -5.26
N PRO A 67 -6.56 9.98 -4.58
CA PRO A 67 -5.57 9.47 -3.64
C PRO A 67 -4.20 9.25 -4.27
N THR A 68 -4.13 8.87 -5.54
CA THR A 68 -2.87 8.69 -6.25
C THR A 68 -2.21 9.99 -6.69
N ASP A 69 -2.89 11.13 -6.58
CA ASP A 69 -2.28 12.42 -6.90
C ASP A 69 -1.15 12.76 -5.91
N VAL A 70 -1.15 12.17 -4.70
CA VAL A 70 -0.07 12.38 -3.71
C VAL A 70 1.32 12.00 -4.25
N PHE A 71 1.39 11.02 -5.16
CA PHE A 71 2.64 10.56 -5.77
C PHE A 71 3.21 11.54 -6.81
N LYS A 72 2.45 12.56 -7.22
CA LYS A 72 2.95 13.64 -8.08
C LYS A 72 3.84 14.60 -7.32
N ASP A 73 3.53 14.78 -6.04
CA ASP A 73 4.17 15.77 -5.17
C ASP A 73 5.16 15.13 -4.19
N HIS A 74 5.11 13.81 -4.04
CA HIS A 74 5.91 13.06 -3.06
C HIS A 74 6.58 11.85 -3.70
N GLN A 75 7.91 11.72 -3.52
CA GLN A 75 8.54 10.40 -3.45
C GLN A 75 8.13 9.78 -2.11
N VAL A 76 7.16 8.86 -2.13
CA VAL A 76 6.67 8.24 -0.91
C VAL A 76 7.61 7.11 -0.51
N SER A 77 8.51 7.42 0.42
CA SER A 77 9.32 6.44 1.15
C SER A 77 8.67 6.23 2.51
N ILE A 78 8.29 4.99 2.83
CA ILE A 78 7.66 4.65 4.11
C ILE A 78 8.66 3.84 4.92
N GLU A 79 9.19 4.43 5.99
CA GLU A 79 9.89 3.70 7.05
C GLU A 79 8.85 3.17 8.04
N VAL A 80 8.91 1.88 8.33
CA VAL A 80 8.06 1.24 9.33
C VAL A 80 8.94 0.95 10.54
N GLU A 81 8.84 1.78 11.58
CA GLU A 81 9.60 1.62 12.82
C GLU A 81 9.22 0.33 13.55
N GLY A 82 10.22 -0.26 14.20
CA GLY A 82 10.24 -1.61 14.78
C GLY A 82 9.46 -1.82 16.07
#